data_AF-A0A9Q2UWA2-F1
#
_entry.id   AF-A0A9Q2UWA2-F1
#
_cell.length_a   1.000
_cell.length_b   1.000
_cell.length_c   1.000
_cell.angle_alpha   90.00
_cell.angle_beta   90.00
_cell.angle_gamma   90.00
#
_symmetry.space_group_name_H-M   'P 1'
#
loop_
_entity.id
_entity.type
_entity.pdbx_description
1 polymer ?
#
loop_
_entity_poly.entity_id
_entity_poly.type
_entity_poly.pdbx_seq_one_letter_code
_entity_poly.pdbx_strand_id
1 'polypeptide(L)'
;MQASWLEPGFGGAAASRSYHVTMNSQRSRSVRVAWTVFGLLAVAHLAAQLLDADAVANVTQWFLMPVLAAIVWLSTETPRTRLVILVLIALGFSWLGDTAPDLADGDTAFLLMVGFFLAAQATYIAAFVPFNGRGMIRRHAGLVAVYAVAVVLLVAACAPGAGALLVPALVYGTALGAMAVLSAGLGRTAAIGGGLFLVSDGMIALGAFADWFEPPAEGFWIMAPYIAAQVLIVLGVLARDRGHHSAVSAPQALAGKG
;
A
#
# COMPACT_ATOMS: atom_id res chain seq x y z
N MET A 1 22.81 -1.40 -69.02
CA MET A 1 21.67 -2.08 -68.39
C MET A 1 21.49 -1.47 -67.00
N GLN A 2 20.32 -0.87 -66.76
CA GLN A 2 19.96 -0.13 -65.54
C GLN A 2 19.75 -1.07 -64.35
N ALA A 3 20.13 -0.63 -63.15
CA ALA A 3 19.58 -1.14 -61.90
C ALA A 3 19.28 0.03 -60.96
N SER A 4 18.01 0.12 -60.59
CA SER A 4 17.33 1.21 -59.90
C SER A 4 17.62 1.26 -58.41
N TRP A 5 17.73 2.48 -57.91
CA TRP A 5 17.70 2.87 -56.50
C TRP A 5 16.42 2.39 -55.80
N LEU A 6 16.57 1.69 -54.67
CA LEU A 6 15.54 1.52 -53.65
C LEU A 6 16.05 2.14 -52.35
N GLU A 7 15.60 3.36 -52.08
CA GLU A 7 15.69 4.03 -50.79
C GLU A 7 14.85 3.28 -49.74
N PRO A 8 15.42 2.82 -48.62
CA PRO A 8 14.63 2.38 -47.47
C PRO A 8 14.06 3.61 -46.77
N GLY A 9 12.73 3.75 -46.83
CA GLY A 9 11.99 4.92 -46.37
C GLY A 9 12.17 5.27 -44.89
N PHE A 10 12.21 6.58 -44.64
CA PHE A 10 12.14 7.30 -43.37
C PHE A 10 10.83 7.05 -42.54
N GLY A 11 10.07 5.98 -42.80
CA GLY A 11 8.75 5.74 -42.19
C GLY A 11 8.75 5.11 -40.79
N GLY A 12 9.84 4.44 -40.38
CA GLY A 12 9.87 3.66 -39.12
C GLY A 12 9.91 4.50 -37.85
N ALA A 13 10.59 5.65 -37.87
CA ALA A 13 10.78 6.49 -36.68
C ALA A 13 9.55 7.34 -36.34
N ALA A 14 8.77 7.76 -37.34
CA ALA A 14 7.53 8.52 -37.14
C ALA A 14 6.39 7.63 -36.65
N ALA A 15 6.30 6.40 -37.17
CA ALA A 15 5.34 5.40 -36.71
C ALA A 15 5.62 5.00 -35.26
N SER A 16 6.85 4.60 -34.91
CA SER A 16 7.20 4.21 -33.54
C SER A 16 6.95 5.35 -32.53
N ARG A 17 7.30 6.59 -32.88
CA ARG A 17 7.05 7.76 -32.03
C ARG A 17 5.54 8.02 -31.85
N SER A 18 4.72 7.83 -32.87
CA SER A 18 3.25 7.99 -32.79
C SER A 18 2.58 6.89 -31.95
N TYR A 19 3.06 5.64 -32.06
CA TYR A 19 2.62 4.52 -31.23
C TYR A 19 2.93 4.77 -29.74
N HIS A 20 4.17 5.18 -29.41
CA HIS A 20 4.57 5.45 -28.03
C HIS A 20 3.77 6.60 -27.39
N VAL A 21 3.51 7.68 -28.13
CA VAL A 21 2.72 8.82 -27.62
C VAL A 21 1.27 8.41 -27.34
N THR A 22 0.66 7.62 -28.23
CA THR A 22 -0.73 7.17 -28.07
C THR A 22 -0.88 6.24 -26.86
N MET A 23 0.00 5.26 -26.69
CA MET A 23 -0.05 4.32 -25.55
C MET A 23 0.17 5.03 -24.21
N ASN A 24 1.10 6.00 -24.15
CA ASN A 24 1.36 6.74 -22.91
C ASN A 24 0.17 7.64 -22.53
N SER A 25 -0.51 8.23 -23.52
CA SER A 25 -1.73 9.02 -23.29
C SER A 25 -2.88 8.19 -22.75
N GLN A 26 -3.11 6.98 -23.29
CA GLN A 26 -4.15 6.05 -22.83
C GLN A 26 -3.88 5.57 -21.40
N ARG A 27 -2.64 5.16 -21.10
CA ARG A 27 -2.24 4.78 -19.74
C ARG A 27 -2.48 5.91 -18.74
N SER A 28 -2.12 7.15 -19.09
CA SER A 28 -2.36 8.31 -18.23
C SER A 28 -3.85 8.54 -17.92
N ARG A 29 -4.73 8.28 -18.90
CA ARG A 29 -6.18 8.40 -18.73
C ARG A 29 -6.72 7.29 -17.82
N SER A 30 -6.31 6.05 -18.04
CA SER A 30 -6.74 4.92 -17.19
C SER A 30 -6.32 5.08 -15.74
N VAL A 31 -5.09 5.56 -15.49
CA VAL A 31 -4.61 5.87 -14.13
C VAL A 31 -5.45 6.96 -13.48
N ARG A 32 -5.78 8.04 -14.20
CA ARG A 32 -6.65 9.11 -13.68
C ARG A 32 -8.04 8.57 -13.32
N VAL A 33 -8.64 7.78 -14.20
CA VAL A 33 -9.95 7.16 -13.95
C VAL A 33 -9.90 6.25 -12.71
N ALA A 34 -8.87 5.41 -12.58
CA ALA A 34 -8.71 4.53 -11.43
C ALA A 34 -8.59 5.31 -10.11
N TRP A 35 -7.84 6.42 -10.09
CA TRP A 35 -7.79 7.31 -8.91
C TRP A 35 -9.12 7.98 -8.61
N THR A 36 -9.87 8.42 -9.63
CA THR A 36 -11.22 8.97 -9.43
C THR A 36 -12.15 7.92 -8.83
N VAL A 37 -12.15 6.69 -9.35
CA VAL A 37 -12.95 5.58 -8.82
C VAL A 37 -12.58 5.28 -7.38
N PHE A 38 -11.28 5.18 -7.07
CA PHE A 38 -10.81 4.97 -5.71
C PHE A 38 -11.27 6.09 -4.76
N GLY A 39 -11.15 7.35 -5.17
CA GLY A 39 -11.59 8.49 -4.37
C GLY A 39 -13.10 8.47 -4.10
N LEU A 40 -13.91 8.13 -5.10
CA LEU A 40 -15.36 7.98 -4.93
C LEU A 40 -15.70 6.81 -4.00
N LEU A 41 -15.03 5.66 -4.15
CA LEU A 41 -15.20 4.52 -3.25
C LEU A 41 -14.83 4.87 -1.81
N ALA A 42 -13.71 5.55 -1.59
CA ALA A 42 -13.28 5.95 -0.25
C ALA A 42 -14.27 6.92 0.40
N VAL A 43 -14.74 7.93 -0.32
CA VAL A 43 -15.75 8.87 0.20
C VAL A 43 -17.06 8.16 0.50
N ALA A 44 -17.54 7.30 -0.41
CA ALA A 44 -18.77 6.53 -0.21
C ALA A 44 -18.65 5.57 0.98
N HIS A 45 -17.51 4.90 1.12
CA HIS A 45 -17.24 4.00 2.24
C HIS A 45 -17.26 4.74 3.58
N LEU A 46 -16.50 5.83 3.70
CA LEU A 46 -16.45 6.60 4.94
C LEU A 46 -17.79 7.27 5.27
N ALA A 47 -18.54 7.72 4.27
CA ALA A 47 -19.89 8.21 4.49
C ALA A 47 -20.84 7.10 4.96
N ALA A 48 -20.72 5.89 4.40
CA ALA A 48 -21.52 4.74 4.82
C ALA A 48 -21.24 4.35 6.28
N GLN A 49 -19.98 4.41 6.71
CA GLN A 49 -19.58 4.18 8.12
C GLN A 49 -20.18 5.22 9.09
N LEU A 50 -20.39 6.47 8.64
CA LEU A 50 -21.00 7.52 9.48
C LEU A 50 -22.53 7.47 9.48
N LEU A 51 -23.13 6.80 8.51
CA LEU A 51 -24.58 6.69 8.32
C LEU A 51 -25.13 5.31 8.71
N ASP A 52 -24.28 4.44 9.27
CA ASP A 52 -24.59 3.04 9.59
C ASP A 52 -25.23 2.28 8.40
N ALA A 53 -24.70 2.54 7.19
CA ALA A 53 -25.20 1.97 5.95
C ALA A 53 -24.39 0.72 5.54
N ASP A 54 -24.51 -0.35 6.36
CA ASP A 54 -23.67 -1.56 6.29
C ASP A 54 -23.52 -2.15 4.89
N ALA A 55 -24.62 -2.28 4.14
CA ALA A 55 -24.57 -2.83 2.79
C ALA A 55 -23.67 -2.01 1.84
N VAL A 56 -23.69 -0.69 1.98
CA VAL A 56 -22.83 0.21 1.18
C VAL A 56 -21.40 0.15 1.70
N ALA A 57 -21.20 0.12 3.02
CA ALA A 57 -19.88 -0.01 3.63
C ALA A 57 -19.17 -1.29 3.16
N ASN A 58 -19.84 -2.44 3.21
CA ASN A 58 -19.29 -3.74 2.79
C ASN A 58 -18.93 -3.73 1.30
N VAL A 59 -19.87 -3.36 0.43
CA VAL A 59 -19.61 -3.34 -1.02
C VAL A 59 -18.46 -2.41 -1.36
N THR A 60 -18.42 -1.20 -0.80
CA THR A 60 -17.32 -0.26 -1.07
C THR A 60 -15.99 -0.78 -0.54
N GLN A 61 -15.96 -1.38 0.65
CA GLN A 61 -14.77 -1.99 1.26
C GLN A 61 -14.17 -3.07 0.38
N TRP A 62 -15.00 -3.95 -0.19
CA TRP A 62 -14.55 -5.04 -1.06
C TRP A 62 -13.76 -4.57 -2.28
N PHE A 63 -13.96 -3.33 -2.74
CA PHE A 63 -13.30 -2.80 -3.92
C PHE A 63 -12.14 -1.82 -3.65
N LEU A 64 -11.94 -1.36 -2.41
CA LEU A 64 -10.88 -0.38 -2.09
C LEU A 64 -9.48 -0.90 -2.47
N MET A 65 -9.07 -2.04 -1.91
CA MET A 65 -7.73 -2.60 -2.16
C MET A 65 -7.55 -3.12 -3.59
N PRO A 66 -8.52 -3.80 -4.24
CA PRO A 66 -8.40 -4.18 -5.64
C PRO A 66 -8.21 -2.99 -6.59
N VAL A 67 -8.94 -1.89 -6.39
CA VAL A 67 -8.77 -0.68 -7.22
C VAL A 67 -7.41 -0.04 -6.95
N LEU A 68 -6.95 -0.02 -5.70
CA LEU A 68 -5.62 0.49 -5.37
C LEU A 68 -4.49 -0.36 -6.00
N ALA A 69 -4.66 -1.69 -6.01
CA ALA A 69 -3.75 -2.60 -6.71
C ALA A 69 -3.76 -2.36 -8.22
N ALA A 70 -4.93 -2.11 -8.82
CA ALA A 70 -5.05 -1.74 -10.23
C ALA A 70 -4.32 -0.43 -10.54
N ILE A 71 -4.39 0.57 -9.64
CA ILE A 71 -3.63 1.82 -9.77
C ILE A 71 -2.12 1.53 -9.80
N VAL A 72 -1.61 0.70 -8.89
CA VAL A 72 -0.19 0.30 -8.87
C VAL A 72 0.19 -0.41 -10.18
N TRP A 73 -0.64 -1.35 -10.62
CA TRP A 73 -0.42 -2.13 -11.83
C TRP A 73 -0.36 -1.25 -13.09
N LEU A 74 -1.30 -0.31 -13.23
CA LEU A 74 -1.39 0.61 -14.38
C LEU A 74 -0.30 1.69 -14.35
N SER A 75 0.21 2.03 -13.17
CA SER A 75 1.21 3.09 -12.97
C SER A 75 2.66 2.61 -13.10
N THR A 76 2.89 1.31 -13.23
CA THR A 76 4.23 0.69 -13.26
C THR A 76 4.50 0.01 -14.60
N GLU A 77 5.76 0.01 -15.04
CA GLU A 77 6.18 -0.55 -16.32
C GLU A 77 6.71 -1.98 -16.18
N THR A 78 6.77 -2.70 -17.29
CA THR A 78 7.38 -4.03 -17.36
C THR A 78 8.83 -3.93 -17.84
N PRO A 79 9.78 -4.68 -17.26
CA PRO A 79 9.60 -5.62 -16.15
C PRO A 79 9.39 -4.91 -14.81
N ARG A 80 8.43 -5.41 -14.00
CA ARG A 80 8.10 -4.82 -12.69
C ARG A 80 9.17 -5.15 -11.66
N THR A 81 9.53 -4.17 -10.85
CA THR A 81 10.49 -4.36 -9.77
C THR A 81 9.95 -5.30 -8.67
N ARG A 82 10.85 -5.94 -7.91
CA ARG A 82 10.49 -6.77 -6.75
C ARG A 82 9.61 -6.01 -5.75
N LEU A 83 9.87 -4.72 -5.55
CA LEU A 83 9.07 -3.84 -4.69
C LEU A 83 7.60 -3.82 -5.14
N VAL A 84 7.35 -3.55 -6.42
CA VAL A 84 6.00 -3.48 -6.99
C VAL A 84 5.27 -4.81 -6.85
N ILE A 85 5.93 -5.93 -7.16
CA ILE A 85 5.32 -7.26 -7.07
C ILE A 85 4.89 -7.57 -5.63
N LEU A 86 5.77 -7.35 -4.65
CA LEU A 86 5.44 -7.62 -3.25
C LEU A 86 4.36 -6.67 -2.72
N VAL A 87 4.33 -5.42 -3.15
CA VAL A 87 3.26 -4.48 -2.78
C VAL A 87 1.91 -4.93 -3.34
N LEU A 88 1.85 -5.45 -4.57
CA LEU A 88 0.62 -6.02 -5.11
C LEU A 88 0.14 -7.23 -4.32
N ILE A 89 1.06 -8.10 -3.89
CA ILE A 89 0.74 -9.25 -3.02
C ILE A 89 0.25 -8.77 -1.65
N ALA A 90 0.89 -7.76 -1.06
CA ALA A 90 0.49 -7.18 0.22
C ALA A 90 -0.89 -6.53 0.15
N LEU A 91 -1.22 -5.84 -0.95
CA LEU A 91 -2.57 -5.32 -1.21
C LEU A 91 -3.59 -6.45 -1.40
N GLY A 92 -3.20 -7.58 -2.00
CA GLY A 92 -4.04 -8.77 -2.07
C GLY A 92 -4.34 -9.37 -0.70
N PHE A 93 -3.35 -9.45 0.19
CA PHE A 93 -3.59 -9.86 1.57
C PHE A 93 -4.39 -8.83 2.37
N SER A 94 -4.17 -7.53 2.13
CA SER A 94 -4.96 -6.46 2.76
C SER A 94 -6.43 -6.58 2.36
N TRP A 95 -6.71 -6.84 1.08
CA TRP A 95 -8.05 -7.13 0.57
C TRP A 95 -8.68 -8.36 1.24
N LEU A 96 -7.93 -9.44 1.43
CA LEU A 96 -8.41 -10.61 2.17
C LEU A 96 -8.69 -10.28 3.65
N GLY A 97 -7.87 -9.44 4.28
CA GLY A 97 -8.12 -8.94 5.64
C GLY A 97 -9.41 -8.09 5.73
N ASP A 98 -9.69 -7.32 4.68
CA ASP A 98 -10.89 -6.49 4.58
C ASP A 98 -12.18 -7.29 4.27
N THR A 99 -12.09 -8.49 3.68
CA THR A 99 -13.26 -9.17 3.08
C THR A 99 -13.52 -10.58 3.60
N ALA A 100 -12.49 -11.33 3.96
CA ALA A 100 -12.66 -12.68 4.51
C ALA A 100 -13.41 -12.72 5.85
N PRO A 101 -13.34 -11.71 6.73
CA PRO A 101 -14.12 -11.70 7.97
C PRO A 101 -15.63 -11.78 7.74
N ASP A 102 -16.15 -11.23 6.64
CA ASP A 102 -17.59 -11.28 6.27
C ASP A 102 -18.10 -12.72 6.00
N LEU A 103 -17.19 -13.69 5.88
CA LEU A 103 -17.50 -15.09 5.62
C LEU A 103 -17.50 -15.96 6.88
N ALA A 104 -17.26 -15.37 8.06
CA ALA A 104 -17.16 -16.07 9.33
C ALA A 104 -17.84 -15.28 10.46
N ASP A 105 -18.10 -15.95 11.58
CA ASP A 105 -18.71 -15.35 12.76
C ASP A 105 -17.75 -15.33 13.96
N GLY A 106 -17.97 -14.38 14.87
CA GLY A 106 -17.29 -14.26 16.16
C GLY A 106 -15.76 -14.22 16.05
N ASP A 107 -15.08 -14.93 16.95
CA ASP A 107 -13.60 -14.96 17.02
C ASP A 107 -12.94 -15.38 15.72
N THR A 108 -13.61 -16.20 14.89
CA THR A 108 -13.05 -16.64 13.60
C THR A 108 -12.92 -15.48 12.63
N ALA A 109 -13.92 -14.59 12.57
CA ALA A 109 -13.86 -13.39 11.74
C ALA A 109 -12.68 -12.48 12.14
N PHE A 110 -12.51 -12.28 13.45
CA PHE A 110 -11.39 -11.51 14.00
C PHE A 110 -10.03 -12.15 13.66
N LEU A 111 -9.90 -13.47 13.82
CA LEU A 111 -8.65 -14.18 13.50
C LEU A 111 -8.33 -14.17 12.01
N LEU A 112 -9.33 -14.26 11.13
CA LEU A 112 -9.13 -14.12 9.68
C LEU A 112 -8.62 -12.73 9.33
N MET A 113 -9.26 -11.67 9.87
CA MET A 113 -8.84 -10.28 9.68
C MET A 113 -7.38 -10.08 10.09
N VAL A 114 -7.06 -10.41 11.34
CA VAL A 114 -5.72 -10.23 11.92
C VAL A 114 -4.69 -11.09 11.19
N GLY A 115 -5.03 -12.33 10.83
CA GLY A 115 -4.15 -13.25 10.11
C GLY A 115 -3.77 -12.74 8.72
N PHE A 116 -4.74 -12.27 7.94
CA PHE A 116 -4.47 -11.72 6.61
C PHE A 116 -3.74 -10.37 6.67
N PHE A 117 -4.07 -9.49 7.62
CA PHE A 117 -3.30 -8.28 7.82
C PHE A 117 -1.86 -8.56 8.26
N LEU A 118 -1.63 -9.57 9.10
CA LEU A 118 -0.27 -9.98 9.45
C LEU A 118 0.51 -10.46 8.21
N ALA A 119 -0.13 -11.22 7.31
CA ALA A 119 0.48 -11.63 6.04
C ALA A 119 0.78 -10.42 5.14
N ALA A 120 -0.11 -9.42 5.10
CA ALA A 120 0.12 -8.16 4.40
C ALA A 120 1.32 -7.40 4.98
N GLN A 121 1.39 -7.23 6.30
CA GLN A 121 2.50 -6.58 7.00
C GLN A 121 3.83 -7.30 6.73
N ALA A 122 3.86 -8.63 6.83
CA ALA A 122 5.05 -9.42 6.52
C ALA A 122 5.52 -9.23 5.06
N THR A 123 4.58 -9.16 4.13
CA THR A 123 4.88 -8.92 2.72
C THR A 123 5.40 -7.50 2.49
N TYR A 124 4.81 -6.49 3.15
CA TYR A 124 5.30 -5.10 3.11
C TYR A 124 6.70 -4.98 3.72
N ILE A 125 6.97 -5.61 4.86
CA ILE A 125 8.31 -5.68 5.46
C ILE A 125 9.30 -6.24 4.43
N ALA A 126 9.00 -7.40 3.84
CA ALA A 126 9.86 -8.02 2.83
C ALA A 126 10.08 -7.13 1.60
N ALA A 127 9.10 -6.29 1.23
CA ALA A 127 9.19 -5.31 0.16
C ALA A 127 10.10 -4.13 0.53
N PHE A 128 10.02 -3.65 1.77
CA PHE A 128 10.66 -2.42 2.20
C PHE A 128 12.10 -2.64 2.68
N VAL A 129 12.44 -3.77 3.30
CA VAL A 129 13.78 -4.06 3.85
C VAL A 129 14.96 -3.61 2.95
N PRO A 130 14.98 -3.87 1.62
CA PRO A 130 16.10 -3.47 0.76
C PRO A 130 16.36 -1.96 0.68
N PHE A 131 15.37 -1.14 1.02
CA PHE A 131 15.46 0.33 0.98
C PHE A 131 15.95 0.93 2.30
N ASN A 132 16.19 0.08 3.31
CA ASN A 132 16.50 0.47 4.67
C ASN A 132 17.92 0.00 5.02
N GLY A 133 18.93 0.78 4.63
CA GLY A 133 20.35 0.41 4.74
C GLY A 133 20.91 0.41 6.17
N ARG A 134 22.11 -0.17 6.35
CA ARG A 134 22.85 -0.16 7.62
C ARG A 134 23.04 1.28 8.10
N GLY A 135 22.47 1.63 9.25
CA GLY A 135 22.51 2.98 9.84
C GLY A 135 21.21 3.78 9.70
N MET A 136 20.20 3.28 8.99
CA MET A 136 18.90 3.94 8.92
C MET A 136 18.22 4.04 10.29
N ILE A 137 18.23 2.97 11.08
CA ILE A 137 17.70 2.98 12.45
C ILE A 137 18.36 4.08 13.27
N ARG A 138 19.65 4.36 13.06
CA ARG A 138 20.36 5.45 13.73
C ARG A 138 19.96 6.82 13.19
N ARG A 139 19.81 6.96 11.87
CA ARG A 139 19.39 8.21 11.21
C ARG A 139 17.96 8.62 11.57
N HIS A 140 17.08 7.64 11.75
CA HIS A 140 15.68 7.83 12.11
C HIS A 140 15.40 7.35 13.54
N ALA A 141 16.40 7.38 14.42
CA ALA A 141 16.29 6.86 15.78
C ALA A 141 15.10 7.46 16.55
N GLY A 142 14.81 8.75 16.35
CA GLY A 142 13.63 9.39 16.92
C GLY A 142 12.32 8.79 16.41
N LEU A 143 12.18 8.54 15.10
CA LEU A 143 10.98 7.92 14.52
C LEU A 143 10.83 6.46 14.98
N VAL A 144 11.94 5.72 15.00
CA VAL A 144 11.97 4.36 15.54
C VAL A 144 11.54 4.34 16.99
N ALA A 145 12.04 5.28 17.81
CA ALA A 145 11.66 5.39 19.21
C ALA A 145 10.18 5.74 19.36
N VAL A 146 9.64 6.66 18.55
CA VAL A 146 8.21 7.02 18.56
C VAL A 146 7.34 5.79 18.25
N TYR A 147 7.65 5.03 17.20
CA TYR A 147 6.87 3.83 16.87
C TYR A 147 7.07 2.70 17.87
N ALA A 148 8.28 2.51 18.40
CA ALA A 148 8.53 1.53 19.45
C ALA A 148 7.73 1.86 20.72
N VAL A 149 7.72 3.13 21.14
CA VAL A 149 6.92 3.59 22.28
C VAL A 149 5.43 3.39 21.99
N ALA A 150 4.95 3.75 20.80
CA ALA A 150 3.55 3.57 20.42
C ALA A 150 3.12 2.09 20.49
N VAL A 151 3.94 1.17 19.96
CA VAL A 151 3.67 -0.28 20.03
C VAL A 151 3.69 -0.77 21.48
N VAL A 152 4.66 -0.35 22.29
CA VAL A 152 4.74 -0.74 23.71
C VAL A 152 3.52 -0.24 24.49
N LEU A 153 3.11 1.01 24.28
CA LEU A 153 1.93 1.59 24.93
C LEU A 153 0.65 0.88 24.50
N LEU A 154 0.51 0.58 23.21
CA LEU A 154 -0.63 -0.17 22.68
C LEU A 154 -0.71 -1.57 23.29
N VAL A 155 0.40 -2.30 23.31
CA VAL A 155 0.48 -3.63 23.95
C VAL A 155 0.14 -3.54 25.43
N ALA A 156 0.68 -2.55 26.15
CA ALA A 156 0.40 -2.37 27.57
C ALA A 156 -1.09 -2.07 27.83
N ALA A 157 -1.73 -1.31 26.95
CA ALA A 157 -3.16 -1.01 27.01
C ALA A 157 -4.04 -2.25 26.75
N CYS A 158 -3.65 -3.10 25.80
CA CYS A 158 -4.39 -4.32 25.41
C CYS A 158 -4.10 -5.52 26.32
N ALA A 159 -2.97 -5.55 27.03
CA ALA A 159 -2.52 -6.71 27.79
C ALA A 159 -3.54 -7.24 28.83
N PRO A 160 -4.29 -6.39 29.57
CA PRO A 160 -5.28 -6.87 30.53
C PRO A 160 -6.42 -7.66 29.90
N GLY A 161 -6.89 -7.27 28.71
CA GLY A 161 -8.01 -7.94 28.01
C GLY A 161 -7.58 -9.00 27.00
N ALA A 162 -6.30 -9.07 26.62
CA ALA A 162 -5.84 -9.96 25.56
C ALA A 162 -5.86 -11.47 25.93
N GLY A 163 -5.75 -11.83 27.20
CA GLY A 163 -5.77 -13.23 27.64
C GLY A 163 -4.84 -14.15 26.82
N ALA A 164 -5.40 -15.19 26.19
CA ALA A 164 -4.65 -16.11 25.33
C ALA A 164 -4.14 -15.48 24.02
N LEU A 165 -4.72 -14.37 23.57
CA LEU A 165 -4.34 -13.63 22.36
C LEU A 165 -3.19 -12.65 22.58
N LEU A 166 -2.65 -12.54 23.81
CA LEU A 166 -1.54 -11.64 24.11
C LEU A 166 -0.29 -11.92 23.25
N VAL A 167 0.09 -13.19 23.08
CA VAL A 167 1.25 -13.56 22.27
C VAL A 167 1.01 -13.26 20.78
N PRO A 168 -0.12 -13.66 20.17
CA PRO A 168 -0.50 -13.21 18.82
C PRO A 168 -0.48 -11.68 18.67
N ALA A 169 -1.03 -10.93 19.63
CA ALA A 169 -1.06 -9.47 19.61
C ALA A 169 0.35 -8.86 19.66
N LEU A 170 1.27 -9.43 20.44
CA LEU A 170 2.68 -9.02 20.47
C LEU A 170 3.37 -9.24 19.12
N VAL A 171 3.16 -10.40 18.50
CA VAL A 171 3.72 -10.71 17.18
C VAL A 171 3.19 -9.73 16.13
N TYR A 172 1.88 -9.50 16.15
CA TYR A 172 1.21 -8.56 15.26
C TYR A 172 1.71 -7.13 15.45
N GLY A 173 1.70 -6.61 16.69
CA GLY A 173 2.17 -5.26 17.00
C GLY A 173 3.65 -5.06 16.65
N THR A 174 4.48 -6.08 16.81
CA THR A 174 5.89 -6.04 16.40
C THR A 174 6.03 -5.96 14.87
N ALA A 175 5.28 -6.77 14.12
CA ALA A 175 5.27 -6.71 12.67
C ALA A 175 4.77 -5.34 12.17
N LEU A 176 3.71 -4.81 12.77
CA LEU A 176 3.13 -3.52 12.45
C LEU A 176 4.13 -2.38 12.69
N GLY A 177 4.80 -2.36 13.86
CA GLY A 177 5.86 -1.40 14.15
C GLY A 177 7.05 -1.51 13.19
N ALA A 178 7.48 -2.73 12.86
CA ALA A 178 8.55 -2.96 11.90
C ALA A 178 8.19 -2.44 10.50
N MET A 179 6.98 -2.74 10.02
CA MET A 179 6.46 -2.23 8.75
C MET A 179 6.44 -0.69 8.74
N ALA A 180 5.90 -0.07 9.80
CA ALA A 180 5.82 1.39 9.92
C ALA A 180 7.20 2.05 9.85
N VAL A 181 8.20 1.51 10.57
CA VAL A 181 9.59 1.99 10.50
C VAL A 181 10.17 1.81 9.11
N LEU A 182 10.05 0.63 8.51
CA LEU A 182 10.65 0.30 7.22
C LEU A 182 10.02 1.07 6.05
N SER A 183 8.78 1.51 6.18
CA SER A 183 8.14 2.38 5.18
C SER A 183 8.91 3.70 4.99
N ALA A 184 9.64 4.17 6.01
CA ALA A 184 10.44 5.40 5.92
C ALA A 184 11.59 5.31 4.91
N GLY A 185 12.08 4.10 4.60
CA GLY A 185 13.08 3.87 3.54
C GLY A 185 12.58 4.21 2.13
N LEU A 186 11.25 4.29 1.93
CA LEU A 186 10.64 4.75 0.68
C LEU A 186 10.45 6.27 0.61
N GLY A 187 10.65 6.99 1.73
CA GLY A 187 10.53 8.44 1.83
C GLY A 187 9.43 8.89 2.81
N ARG A 188 9.34 10.22 3.02
CA ARG A 188 8.45 10.83 4.02
C ARG A 188 6.97 10.48 3.83
N THR A 189 6.50 10.40 2.60
CA THR A 189 5.10 10.06 2.28
C THR A 189 4.74 8.67 2.80
N ALA A 190 5.56 7.67 2.48
CA ALA A 190 5.34 6.31 2.96
C ALA A 190 5.53 6.19 4.47
N ALA A 191 6.46 6.95 5.07
CA ALA A 191 6.64 7.00 6.52
C ALA A 191 5.37 7.44 7.27
N ILE A 192 4.68 8.47 6.76
CA ILE A 192 3.39 8.93 7.29
C ILE A 192 2.34 7.84 7.08
N GLY A 193 2.34 7.20 5.90
CA GLY A 193 1.45 6.07 5.62
C GLY A 193 1.61 4.91 6.60
N GLY A 194 2.84 4.49 6.89
CA GLY A 194 3.12 3.45 7.89
C GLY A 194 2.66 3.85 9.30
N GLY A 195 2.78 5.12 9.67
CA GLY A 195 2.27 5.63 10.95
C GLY A 195 0.74 5.61 11.03
N LEU A 196 0.05 5.98 9.95
CA LEU A 196 -1.41 5.89 9.88
C LEU A 196 -1.90 4.44 9.90
N PHE A 197 -1.15 3.51 9.31
CA PHE A 197 -1.45 2.08 9.40
C PHE A 197 -1.39 1.63 10.86
N LEU A 198 -0.33 1.98 11.58
CA LEU A 198 -0.18 1.70 13.01
C LEU A 198 -1.33 2.28 13.84
N VAL A 199 -1.80 3.49 13.52
CA VAL A 199 -2.95 4.11 14.20
C VAL A 199 -4.23 3.32 13.94
N SER A 200 -4.51 2.97 12.68
CA SER A 200 -5.68 2.17 12.29
C SER A 200 -5.75 0.84 13.02
N ASP A 201 -4.70 0.02 12.87
CA ASP A 201 -4.63 -1.31 13.48
C ASP A 201 -4.56 -1.22 15.02
N GLY A 202 -4.00 -0.13 15.55
CA GLY A 202 -4.02 0.16 16.97
C GLY A 202 -5.44 0.34 17.50
N MET A 203 -6.32 1.01 16.75
CA MET A 203 -7.73 1.13 17.14
C MET A 203 -8.47 -0.21 17.08
N ILE A 204 -8.17 -1.06 16.08
CA ILE A 204 -8.67 -2.45 16.05
C ILE A 204 -8.25 -3.21 17.32
N ALA A 205 -6.97 -3.12 17.69
CA ALA A 205 -6.45 -3.80 18.88
C ALA A 205 -7.04 -3.26 20.18
N LEU A 206 -7.26 -1.95 20.28
CA LEU A 206 -7.91 -1.34 21.43
C LEU A 206 -9.38 -1.76 21.52
N GLY A 207 -10.15 -1.70 20.43
CA GLY A 207 -11.54 -2.15 20.43
C GLY A 207 -11.70 -3.63 20.79
N ALA A 208 -10.72 -4.47 20.45
CA ALA A 208 -10.75 -5.89 20.78
C ALA A 208 -10.36 -6.23 22.22
N PHE A 209 -9.49 -5.42 22.86
CA PHE A 209 -8.83 -5.82 24.11
C PHE A 209 -8.87 -4.78 25.24
N ALA A 210 -9.46 -3.61 25.00
CA ALA A 210 -9.52 -2.53 25.96
C ALA A 210 -10.97 -2.04 26.12
N ASP A 211 -11.66 -2.53 27.16
CA ASP A 211 -13.08 -2.24 27.46
C ASP A 211 -13.41 -0.74 27.63
N TRP A 212 -12.39 0.12 27.77
CA TRP A 212 -12.55 1.57 27.90
C TRP A 212 -12.53 2.29 26.54
N PHE A 213 -12.21 1.60 25.45
CA PHE A 213 -12.06 2.18 24.12
C PHE A 213 -13.26 1.86 23.22
N GLU A 214 -14.25 2.74 23.24
CA GLU A 214 -15.44 2.65 22.39
C GLU A 214 -15.68 3.99 21.69
N PRO A 215 -14.97 4.27 20.58
CA PRO A 215 -15.18 5.51 19.85
C PRO A 215 -16.53 5.50 19.11
N PRO A 216 -17.23 6.64 19.02
CA PRO A 216 -18.42 6.73 18.18
C PRO A 216 -18.04 6.54 16.70
N ALA A 217 -18.84 5.79 15.95
CA ALA A 217 -18.56 5.43 14.56
C ALA A 217 -17.16 4.80 14.39
N GLU A 218 -16.86 3.77 15.17
CA GLU A 218 -15.58 3.06 15.19
C GLU A 218 -15.07 2.72 13.78
N GLY A 219 -15.94 2.17 12.91
CA GLY A 219 -15.59 1.82 11.54
C GLY A 219 -15.07 3.01 10.72
N PHE A 220 -15.58 4.22 10.93
CA PHE A 220 -15.06 5.43 10.27
C PHE A 220 -13.64 5.75 10.75
N TRP A 221 -13.42 5.73 12.07
CA TRP A 221 -12.13 6.08 12.66
C TRP A 221 -11.05 5.06 12.35
N ILE A 222 -11.39 3.78 12.17
CA ILE A 222 -10.46 2.74 11.70
C ILE A 222 -10.18 2.93 10.20
N MET A 223 -11.23 3.05 9.38
CA MET A 223 -11.06 3.01 7.93
C MET A 223 -10.45 4.29 7.34
N ALA A 224 -10.67 5.45 7.94
CA ALA A 224 -10.07 6.71 7.45
C ALA A 224 -8.52 6.69 7.45
N PRO A 225 -7.82 6.39 8.57
CA PRO A 225 -6.38 6.26 8.57
C PRO A 225 -5.90 5.05 7.77
N TYR A 226 -6.64 3.94 7.73
CA TYR A 226 -6.29 2.78 6.90
C TYR A 226 -6.21 3.12 5.40
N ILE A 227 -7.26 3.75 4.86
CA ILE A 227 -7.32 4.16 3.45
C ILE A 227 -6.20 5.15 3.14
N ALA A 228 -5.99 6.14 4.01
CA ALA A 228 -4.91 7.11 3.86
C ALA A 228 -3.53 6.44 3.91
N ALA A 229 -3.33 5.47 4.82
CA ALA A 229 -2.09 4.71 4.96
C ALA A 229 -1.73 3.99 3.66
N GLN A 230 -2.66 3.20 3.14
CA GLN A 230 -2.48 2.41 1.92
C GLN A 230 -2.17 3.30 0.72
N VAL A 231 -2.89 4.42 0.55
CA VAL A 231 -2.62 5.41 -0.50
C VAL A 231 -1.21 5.99 -0.39
N LEU A 232 -0.81 6.44 0.80
CA LEU A 232 0.49 7.08 1.01
C LEU A 232 1.66 6.11 0.81
N ILE A 233 1.49 4.86 1.23
CA ILE A 233 2.45 3.77 0.96
C ILE A 233 2.58 3.55 -0.56
N VAL A 234 1.46 3.42 -1.27
CA VAL A 234 1.44 3.25 -2.73
C VAL A 234 2.10 4.42 -3.44
N LEU A 235 1.85 5.66 -3.02
CA LEU A 235 2.49 6.85 -3.60
C LEU A 235 4.03 6.81 -3.39
N GLY A 236 4.50 6.39 -2.22
CA GLY A 236 5.93 6.19 -1.97
C GLY A 236 6.56 5.11 -2.85
N VAL A 237 5.86 3.98 -3.02
CA VAL A 237 6.27 2.89 -3.93
C VAL A 237 6.39 3.37 -5.37
N LEU A 238 5.37 4.07 -5.88
CA LEU A 238 5.37 4.59 -7.25
C LEU A 238 6.46 5.64 -7.47
N ALA A 239 6.73 6.50 -6.48
CA ALA A 239 7.83 7.46 -6.56
C ALA A 239 9.19 6.74 -6.64
N ARG A 240 9.36 5.65 -5.88
CA ARG A 240 10.60 4.87 -5.86
C ARG A 240 10.84 4.11 -7.17
N ASP A 241 9.78 3.51 -7.72
CA ASP A 241 9.83 2.76 -8.97
C ASP A 241 10.20 3.66 -10.17
N ARG A 242 9.58 4.86 -10.26
CA ARG A 242 9.96 5.87 -11.28
C ARG A 242 11.42 6.29 -11.18
N GLY A 243 11.94 6.45 -9.96
CA GLY A 243 13.35 6.76 -9.72
C GLY A 243 14.29 5.65 -10.18
N HIS A 244 13.89 4.39 -10.05
CA HIS A 244 14.67 3.24 -10.53
C HIS A 244 14.74 3.21 -12.06
N HIS A 245 13.61 3.33 -12.75
CA HIS A 245 13.59 3.34 -14.23
C HIS A 245 14.38 4.51 -14.82
N SER A 246 14.26 5.71 -14.22
CA SER A 246 15.03 6.89 -14.66
C SER A 246 16.55 6.67 -14.57
N ALA A 247 17.02 6.00 -13.51
CA ALA A 247 18.43 5.69 -13.32
C ALA A 247 18.96 4.61 -14.29
N VAL A 248 18.12 3.64 -14.69
CA VAL A 248 18.49 2.58 -15.65
C VAL A 248 18.53 3.10 -17.09
N SER A 249 17.70 4.08 -17.45
CA SER A 249 17.65 4.65 -18.81
C SER A 249 18.76 5.69 -19.10
N ALA A 250 19.26 6.40 -18.08
CA ALA A 250 20.27 7.45 -18.27
C ALA A 250 21.63 6.98 -18.87
N PRO A 251 22.19 5.80 -18.51
CA PRO A 251 23.44 5.30 -19.09
C PRO A 251 23.35 4.95 -20.58
N GLN A 252 22.19 4.50 -21.06
CA GLN A 252 22.01 4.07 -22.45
C GLN A 252 21.93 5.26 -23.42
N ALA A 253 21.41 6.41 -22.97
CA ALA A 253 21.32 7.62 -23.78
C ALA A 253 22.69 8.30 -24.03
N LEU A 254 23.67 8.05 -23.15
CA LEU A 254 25.04 8.57 -23.29
C LEU A 254 25.93 7.65 -24.13
N ALA A 255 25.66 6.34 -24.17
CA ALA A 255 26.40 5.37 -24.98
C ALA A 255 25.98 5.37 -26.47
N GLY A 256 24.78 5.84 -26.81
CA GLY A 256 24.27 5.89 -28.19
C GLY A 256 24.64 7.14 -28.99
N LYS A 257 25.53 8.00 -28.48
CA LYS A 257 26.00 9.23 -29.15
C LYS A 257 27.50 9.20 -29.51
N GLY A 258 28.13 8.02 -29.46
CA GLY A 258 29.52 7.81 -29.88
C GLY A 258 29.63 7.35 -31.32
#